data_AF-A0A1I2NQY2-F1
#
_entry.id   AF-A0A1I2NQY2-F1
#
_cell.length_a   1.000
_cell.length_b   1.000
_cell.length_c   1.000
_cell.angle_alpha   90.00
_cell.angle_beta   90.00
_cell.angle_gamma   90.00
#
_symmetry.space_group_name_H-M   'P 1'
#
loop_
_entity.id
_entity.type
_entity.pdbx_description
1 polymer ?
#
loop_
_entity_poly.entity_id
_entity_poly.type
_entity_poly.pdbx_seq_one_letter_code
_entity_poly.pdbx_strand_id
1 'polypeptide(L)' 'MSELQIEECDVVRLKDGREGTVLGIWGDGEAYEIELNPPELETIEKEKIEKIIYKA' A
#
# COMPACT_ATOMS: atom_id res chain seq x y z
N MET A 1 -4.15 -18.27 5.32
CA MET A 1 -3.99 -16.81 5.48
C MET A 1 -4.92 -16.19 4.46
N SER A 2 -5.90 -15.39 4.88
CA SER A 2 -6.69 -14.62 3.91
C SER A 2 -5.76 -13.70 3.12
N GLU A 3 -5.91 -13.63 1.81
CA GLU A 3 -5.15 -12.68 1.00
C GLU A 3 -5.51 -11.25 1.42
N LEU A 4 -4.49 -10.38 1.54
CA LEU A 4 -4.68 -8.95 1.79
C LEU A 4 -5.29 -8.33 0.54
N GLN A 5 -6.59 -8.04 0.57
CA GLN A 5 -7.27 -7.29 -0.48
C GLN A 5 -7.06 -5.80 -0.22
N ILE A 6 -6.16 -5.18 -0.97
CA ILE A 6 -5.81 -3.75 -0.88
C ILE A 6 -6.50 -3.01 -2.02
N GLU A 7 -7.13 -1.88 -1.70
CA GLU A 7 -7.86 -1.05 -2.66
C GLU A 7 -7.27 0.38 -2.69
N GLU A 8 -7.58 1.15 -3.73
CA GLU A 8 -7.18 2.57 -3.78
C GLU A 8 -7.80 3.34 -2.60
N CYS A 9 -7.07 4.33 -2.07
CA CYS A 9 -7.37 5.10 -0.87
C CYS A 9 -7.29 4.33 0.47
N ASP A 10 -7.00 3.03 0.47
CA ASP A 10 -6.61 2.34 1.71
C ASP A 10 -5.32 2.95 2.27
N VAL A 11 -5.20 2.97 3.60
CA VAL A 11 -3.92 3.30 4.27
C VAL A 11 -3.27 2.01 4.72
N VAL A 12 -2.01 1.83 4.34
CA VAL A 12 -1.23 0.64 4.66
C VAL A 12 -0.02 0.98 5.51
N ARG A 13 0.41 0.01 6.31
CA ARG A 13 1.70 0.03 7.00
C ARG A 13 2.67 -0.88 6.27
N LEU A 14 3.85 -0.36 5.96
CA LEU A 14 4.96 -1.10 5.37
C LEU A 14 5.75 -1.83 6.46
N LYS A 15 6.44 -2.91 6.09
CA LYS A 15 7.29 -3.70 7.01
C LYS A 15 8.46 -2.91 7.60
N ASP A 16 8.87 -1.82 6.96
CA ASP A 16 9.89 -0.90 7.48
C ASP A 16 9.32 0.11 8.50
N GLY A 17 8.01 0.07 8.76
CA GLY A 17 7.31 0.91 9.72
C GLY A 17 6.74 2.21 9.14
N ARG A 18 6.98 2.52 7.87
CA ARG A 18 6.34 3.66 7.18
C ARG A 18 4.86 3.38 6.94
N GLU A 19 4.07 4.44 6.84
CA GLU A 19 2.63 4.39 6.57
C GLU A 19 2.33 5.28 5.37
N GLY A 20 1.38 4.88 4.53
CA GLY A 20 1.02 5.67 3.35
C GLY A 20 -0.31 5.26 2.74
N THR A 21 -0.79 6.13 1.86
CA THR A 21 -2.07 5.97 1.15
C THR A 21 -1.83 5.33 -0.20
N VAL A 22 -2.58 4.28 -0.52
CA VAL A 22 -2.54 3.65 -1.84
C VAL A 22 -3.25 4.53 -2.85
N LEU A 23 -2.56 4.92 -3.92
CA LEU A 23 -3.12 5.75 -4.99
C LEU A 23 -3.22 5.03 -6.34
N GLY A 24 -2.56 3.89 -6.49
CA GLY A 24 -2.64 3.07 -7.70
C GLY A 24 -2.24 1.62 -7.45
N ILE A 25 -2.79 0.71 -8.26
CA ILE A 25 -2.57 -0.74 -8.19
C ILE A 25 -2.04 -1.23 -9.53
N TRP A 26 -0.94 -1.99 -9.51
CA TRP A 26 -0.25 -2.47 -10.70
C TRP A 26 -0.17 -4.00 -10.73
N GLY A 27 -0.15 -4.55 -11.95
CA GLY A 27 0.07 -5.97 -12.18
C GLY A 27 -0.90 -6.87 -11.43
N ASP A 28 -2.18 -6.50 -11.34
CA ASP A 28 -3.22 -7.22 -10.60
C ASP A 28 -2.93 -7.40 -9.09
N GLY A 29 -2.28 -6.41 -8.47
CA GLY A 29 -2.04 -6.38 -7.02
C GLY A 29 -0.65 -6.85 -6.59
N GLU A 30 0.30 -6.91 -7.53
CA GLU A 30 1.70 -7.27 -7.25
C GLU A 30 2.54 -6.05 -6.82
N ALA A 31 2.13 -4.84 -7.20
CA ALA A 31 2.75 -3.59 -6.75
C ALA A 31 1.73 -2.46 -6.58
N TYR A 32 2.06 -1.49 -5.73
CA TYR A 32 1.18 -0.39 -5.33
C TYR A 32 1.94 0.94 -5.43
N GLU A 33 1.31 1.95 -5.99
CA GLU A 33 1.79 3.33 -5.88
C GLU A 33 1.28 3.90 -4.55
N ILE A 34 2.20 4.27 -3.65
CA ILE A 34 1.88 4.70 -2.29
C ILE A 34 2.46 6.08 -2.03
N GLU A 35 1.61 7.01 -1.57
CA GLU A 35 2.03 8.31 -1.05
C GLU A 35 2.45 8.16 0.41
N LEU A 36 3.76 8.22 0.67
CA LEU A 36 4.33 8.07 2.01
C LEU A 36 4.58 9.42 2.70
N ASN A 37 4.86 10.45 1.92
CA ASN A 37 5.06 11.81 2.40
C ASN A 37 4.62 12.79 1.31
N PRO A 38 3.41 13.37 1.41
CA PRO A 38 2.86 14.20 0.34
C PRO A 38 3.83 15.31 -0.09
N PRO A 39 4.09 15.48 -1.41
CA PRO A 39 3.46 14.82 -2.55
C PRO A 39 4.28 13.65 -3.16
N GLU A 40 5.19 13.04 -2.40
CA GLU A 40 6.11 12.00 -2.87
C GLU A 40 5.45 10.63 -2.93
N LEU A 41 5.59 9.97 -4.09
CA LEU A 41 5.07 8.64 -4.38
C LEU A 41 6.23 7.64 -4.51
N GLU A 42 6.02 6.44 -3.98
CA GLU A 42 6.89 5.29 -4.19
C GLU A 42 6.09 4.10 -4.71
N THR A 43 6.69 3.31 -5.61
CA THR A 43 6.14 2.01 -6.00
C THR A 43 6.63 0.94 -5.03
N ILE A 44 5.70 0.27 -4.36
CA ILE A 44 5.96 -0.71 -3.31
C ILE A 44 5.42 -2.08 -3.74
N GLU A 45 6.29 -3.10 -3.72
CA GLU A 45 5.92 -4.50 -3.92
C GLU A 45 4.99 -5.00 -2.80
N LYS A 46 4.04 -5.87 -3.15
CA LYS A 46 3.08 -6.49 -2.21
C LYS A 46 3.74 -7.05 -0.95
N GLU A 47 4.89 -7.68 -1.10
CA GLU A 47 5.63 -8.34 -0.01
C GLU A 47 6.19 -7.35 1.01
N LYS A 48 6.29 -6.06 0.68
CA LYS A 48 6.74 -5.01 1.59
C LYS A 48 5.61 -4.44 2.45
N ILE A 49 4.36 -4.75 2.14
CA ILE A 49 3.19 -4.31 2.91
C ILE A 49 2.97 -5.27 4.09
N GLU A 50 2.87 -4.73 5.30
CA GLU A 50 2.61 -5.49 6.53
C GLU A 50 1.10 -5.73 6.69
N LYS A 51 0.31 -4.66 6.61
CA LYS A 51 -1.14 -4.69 6.84
C LYS A 51 -1.82 -3.41 6.36
N ILE A 52 -3.14 -3.51 6.19
CA ILE A 52 -4.03 -2.36 6.02
C ILE A 52 -4.38 -1.83 7.41
N ILE A 53 -4.23 -0.52 7.62
CA ILE A 53 -4.54 0.16 8.89
C ILE A 53 -5.78 1.04 8.80
N TYR A 54 -6.25 1.34 7.59
CA TYR A 54 -7.54 1.99 7.33
C TYR A 54 -8.13 1.49 6.01
N LYS A 55 -9.45 1.26 6.00
CA LYS A 55 -10.25 0.88 4.83
C LYS A 55 -11.11 2.07 4.40
N ALA A 56 -11.03 2.45 3.13
CA ALA A 56 -11.87 3.51 2.55
C ALA A 56 -13.36 3.11 2.45
#